data_AF-A0A5Q4ZYT9-F1
#
_entry.id   AF-A0A5Q4ZYT9-F1
#
_cell.length_a   1.000
_cell.length_b   1.000
_cell.length_c   1.000
_cell.angle_alpha   90.00
_cell.angle_beta   90.00
_cell.angle_gamma   90.00
#
_symmetry.space_group_name_H-M   'P 1'
#
loop_
_entity.id
_entity.type
_entity.pdbx_description
1 polymer ?
#
loop_
_entity_poly.entity_id
_entity_poly.type
_entity_poly.pdbx_seq_one_letter_code
_entity_poly.pdbx_strand_id
1 'polypeptide(L)'
;MTVQAAKNFKGIISRGSWVEMSLYNRGLGVVVSMENSSYESVSQLNTVGGGHVNVVFLSGHMMKHIPETLLRQGTQYGIIEGKALASEETIYNLVYGAQKRDQEILSQKEEEQLAFNTAREMISNDEAYSHLSQIEKYAGGAAVAKNIRKDLKRNFLGHKFSVKSDYHRVLIEWVDGPTIEAVDAIMDKYQAGNKYSPFNEEFGGVERVSTVRQFSDAAIQKTIDTLTTIYSSNQTNLITVDNFRKGALHSVFFEECQFDDVSKLLHCELSIIPFFQKTTKKLYNSPDTHAAVLIDSISMNSFEAIVHDRHAKYLVSLSGDVAVSSTTALLKHAQSLRGSYSDQRQGFIFNLKNDAQRFQLAHS
;
A
#
# COMPACT_ATOMS: atom_id res chain seq x y z
N MET A 1 -34.67 34.79 -3.78
CA MET A 1 -35.61 34.19 -2.80
C MET A 1 -35.07 32.82 -2.43
N THR A 2 -34.70 32.61 -1.17
CA THR A 2 -34.39 31.29 -0.63
C THR A 2 -35.71 30.52 -0.56
N VAL A 3 -35.92 29.59 -1.49
CA VAL A 3 -37.15 28.78 -1.49
C VAL A 3 -36.95 27.69 -0.46
N GLN A 4 -37.66 27.80 0.67
CA GLN A 4 -37.51 26.89 1.80
C GLN A 4 -38.52 25.74 1.63
N ALA A 5 -38.07 24.49 1.78
CA ALA A 5 -38.96 23.35 1.74
C ALA A 5 -39.96 23.38 2.91
N ALA A 6 -41.24 23.19 2.59
CA ALA A 6 -42.30 23.13 3.59
C ALA A 6 -42.27 21.80 4.33
N LYS A 7 -42.17 21.88 5.66
CA LYS A 7 -42.34 20.74 6.55
C LYS A 7 -43.83 20.62 6.90
N ASN A 8 -44.40 19.42 6.79
CA ASN A 8 -45.83 19.15 6.94
C ASN A 8 -46.70 19.75 5.82
N PHE A 9 -46.30 19.50 4.57
CA PHE A 9 -47.01 20.00 3.38
C PHE A 9 -48.45 19.46 3.29
N LYS A 10 -49.44 20.38 3.25
CA LYS A 10 -50.88 20.07 3.17
C LYS A 10 -51.49 20.31 1.78
N GLY A 11 -50.69 20.72 0.79
CA GLY A 11 -51.17 20.94 -0.57
C GLY A 11 -51.25 19.66 -1.41
N ILE A 12 -51.52 19.83 -2.70
CA ILE A 12 -51.55 18.72 -3.67
C ILE A 12 -50.13 18.38 -4.10
N ILE A 13 -49.76 17.11 -4.05
CA ILE A 13 -48.55 16.59 -4.68
C ILE A 13 -48.95 16.05 -6.04
N SER A 14 -48.34 16.57 -7.10
CA SER A 14 -48.54 16.14 -8.48
C SER A 14 -47.21 15.92 -9.18
N ARG A 15 -47.24 15.26 -10.33
CA ARG A 15 -46.10 15.22 -11.23
C ARG A 15 -45.62 16.64 -11.55
N GLY A 16 -44.30 16.85 -11.55
CA GLY A 16 -43.67 18.16 -11.67
C GLY A 16 -43.48 18.92 -10.36
N SER A 17 -43.98 18.40 -9.22
CA SER A 17 -43.74 19.00 -7.90
C SER A 17 -42.25 18.95 -7.54
N TRP A 18 -41.74 20.07 -7.04
CA TRP A 18 -40.35 20.19 -6.61
C TRP A 18 -40.19 19.68 -5.16
N VAL A 19 -39.15 18.88 -4.94
CA VAL A 19 -38.83 18.23 -3.68
C VAL A 19 -37.40 18.56 -3.29
N GLU A 20 -37.13 18.89 -2.04
CA GLU A 20 -35.78 18.94 -1.50
C GLU A 20 -35.52 17.70 -0.63
N MET A 21 -34.32 17.12 -0.75
CA MET A 21 -33.82 16.09 0.15
C MET A 21 -32.45 16.48 0.71
N SER A 22 -32.35 16.58 2.04
CA SER A 22 -31.13 17.04 2.72
C SER A 22 -30.09 15.94 2.90
N LEU A 23 -30.44 14.67 2.69
CA LEU A 23 -29.50 13.55 2.79
C LEU A 23 -28.69 13.32 1.51
N TYR A 24 -27.50 12.74 1.71
CA TYR A 24 -26.61 12.27 0.65
C TYR A 24 -26.25 13.34 -0.40
N ASN A 25 -26.28 14.62 0.00
CA ASN A 25 -26.06 15.78 -0.87
C ASN A 25 -26.92 15.75 -2.14
N ARG A 26 -28.17 15.27 -2.02
CA ARG A 26 -29.08 15.09 -3.16
C ARG A 26 -29.77 16.38 -3.55
N GLY A 27 -30.14 17.20 -2.57
CA GLY A 27 -30.66 18.54 -2.78
C GLY A 27 -32.02 18.51 -3.50
N LEU A 28 -32.17 19.37 -4.49
CA LEU A 28 -33.43 19.59 -5.18
C LEU A 28 -33.71 18.49 -6.22
N GLY A 29 -34.97 18.07 -6.33
CA GLY A 29 -35.47 17.11 -7.29
C GLY A 29 -36.93 17.37 -7.67
N VAL A 30 -37.44 16.55 -8.57
CA VAL A 30 -38.77 16.67 -9.17
C VAL A 30 -39.48 15.34 -9.10
N VAL A 31 -40.76 15.35 -8.72
CA VAL A 31 -41.64 14.17 -8.84
C VAL A 31 -41.92 13.89 -10.31
N VAL A 32 -41.44 12.75 -10.82
CA VAL A 32 -41.50 12.41 -12.27
C VAL A 32 -42.58 11.39 -12.60
N SER A 33 -42.94 10.54 -11.64
CA SER A 33 -44.05 9.58 -11.78
C SER A 33 -44.64 9.23 -10.43
N MET A 34 -45.90 8.83 -10.42
CA MET A 34 -46.71 8.55 -9.24
C MET A 34 -47.68 7.43 -9.58
N GLU A 35 -48.11 6.63 -8.61
CA GLU A 35 -49.10 5.56 -8.85
C GLU A 35 -50.48 6.15 -9.19
N ASN A 36 -50.82 7.30 -8.59
CA ASN A 36 -52.04 8.06 -8.87
C ASN A 36 -51.71 9.40 -9.55
N SER A 37 -52.68 9.99 -10.26
CA SER A 37 -52.51 11.27 -10.97
C SER A 37 -52.16 12.45 -10.06
N SER A 38 -52.60 12.40 -8.79
CA SER A 38 -52.22 13.35 -7.74
C SER A 38 -52.51 12.76 -6.34
N TYR A 39 -51.88 13.32 -5.31
CA TYR A 39 -52.23 13.06 -3.91
C TYR A 39 -52.62 14.37 -3.21
N GLU A 40 -53.82 14.41 -2.65
CA GLU A 40 -54.32 15.52 -1.84
C GLU A 40 -54.12 15.24 -0.35
N SER A 41 -53.99 16.31 0.46
CA SER A 41 -53.99 16.15 1.92
C SER A 41 -55.42 15.90 2.41
N VAL A 42 -55.67 14.74 3.02
CA VAL A 42 -56.96 14.44 3.65
C VAL A 42 -56.97 15.02 5.06
N SER A 43 -57.87 15.97 5.34
CA SER A 43 -57.89 16.74 6.58
C SER A 43 -58.72 16.13 7.73
N GLN A 44 -59.33 14.95 7.57
CA GLN A 44 -60.35 14.49 8.53
C GLN A 44 -60.29 13.05 9.05
N LEU A 45 -59.42 12.16 8.61
CA LEU A 45 -59.34 10.80 9.17
C LEU A 45 -57.89 10.32 9.22
N ASN A 46 -57.54 9.55 10.27
CA ASN A 46 -56.24 8.91 10.51
C ASN A 46 -55.84 7.86 9.45
N THR A 47 -56.28 8.03 8.20
CA THR A 47 -55.97 7.15 7.08
C THR A 47 -54.91 7.82 6.24
N VAL A 48 -53.72 7.23 6.28
CA VAL A 48 -52.58 7.60 5.46
C VAL A 48 -52.92 7.32 4.00
N GLY A 49 -53.31 8.35 3.25
CA GLY A 49 -53.15 8.32 1.79
C GLY A 49 -51.67 8.13 1.52
N GLY A 50 -51.29 6.99 0.96
CA GLY A 50 -49.90 6.54 0.97
C GLY A 50 -49.58 5.77 -0.28
N GLY A 51 -49.53 6.50 -1.40
CA GLY A 51 -48.93 5.94 -2.62
C GLY A 51 -47.45 6.27 -2.71
N HIS A 52 -46.83 5.77 -3.76
CA HIS A 52 -45.40 5.98 -3.99
C HIS A 52 -45.15 6.92 -5.17
N VAL A 53 -44.04 7.64 -5.08
CA VAL A 53 -43.57 8.53 -6.13
C VAL A 53 -42.13 8.23 -6.49
N ASN A 54 -41.77 8.52 -7.73
CA ASN A 54 -40.39 8.54 -8.17
C ASN A 54 -39.92 9.99 -8.26
N VAL A 55 -38.74 10.27 -7.73
CA VAL A 55 -38.13 11.60 -7.75
C VAL A 55 -36.81 11.51 -8.49
N VAL A 56 -36.60 12.44 -9.42
CA VAL A 56 -35.28 12.64 -10.04
C VAL A 56 -34.68 13.93 -9.53
N PHE A 57 -33.50 13.83 -8.95
CA PHE A 57 -32.75 14.95 -8.38
C PHE A 57 -31.91 15.65 -9.45
N LEU A 58 -31.68 16.95 -9.25
CA LEU A 58 -30.75 17.73 -10.08
C LEU A 58 -29.33 17.17 -10.04
N SER A 59 -28.99 16.39 -9.00
CA SER A 59 -27.74 15.63 -8.92
C SER A 59 -27.65 14.45 -9.90
N GLY A 60 -28.66 14.25 -10.77
CA GLY A 60 -28.72 13.13 -11.71
C GLY A 60 -29.07 11.78 -11.06
N HIS A 61 -29.55 11.76 -9.82
CA HIS A 61 -29.95 10.53 -9.14
C HIS A 61 -31.47 10.36 -9.24
N MET A 62 -31.91 9.15 -9.57
CA MET A 62 -33.32 8.78 -9.51
C MET A 62 -33.58 7.90 -8.29
N MET A 63 -34.54 8.31 -7.47
CA MET A 63 -35.07 7.47 -6.40
C MET A 63 -36.46 7.00 -6.78
N LYS A 64 -36.66 5.68 -6.72
CA LYS A 64 -37.93 5.04 -7.04
C LYS A 64 -38.66 4.67 -5.77
N HIS A 65 -39.99 4.67 -5.86
CA HIS A 65 -40.87 4.13 -4.83
C HIS A 65 -40.72 4.83 -3.46
N ILE A 66 -40.57 6.16 -3.47
CA ILE A 66 -40.58 6.97 -2.25
C ILE A 66 -42.03 7.05 -1.74
N PRO A 67 -42.33 6.67 -0.48
CA PRO A 67 -43.64 6.90 0.11
C PRO A 67 -43.97 8.39 0.11
N GLU A 68 -45.14 8.76 -0.40
CA GLU A 68 -45.58 10.15 -0.47
C GLU A 68 -45.57 10.85 0.90
N THR A 69 -45.85 10.10 1.96
CA THR A 69 -45.85 10.58 3.35
C THR A 69 -44.48 11.10 3.79
N LEU A 70 -43.39 10.52 3.27
CA LEU A 70 -42.03 11.01 3.52
C LEU A 70 -41.86 12.40 2.91
N LEU A 71 -42.43 12.67 1.74
CA LEU A 71 -42.36 14.00 1.13
C LEU A 71 -43.13 15.06 1.91
N ARG A 72 -44.23 14.67 2.58
CA ARG A 72 -45.03 15.59 3.39
C ARG A 72 -44.45 15.87 4.76
N GLN A 73 -44.06 14.81 5.48
CA GLN A 73 -43.77 14.84 6.92
C GLN A 73 -42.35 14.39 7.27
N GLY A 74 -41.60 13.87 6.30
CA GLY A 74 -40.25 13.37 6.54
C GLY A 74 -39.30 14.48 6.97
N THR A 75 -38.51 14.24 8.02
CA THR A 75 -37.53 15.21 8.55
C THR A 75 -36.50 15.65 7.50
N GLN A 76 -36.21 14.78 6.54
CA GLN A 76 -35.14 14.91 5.54
C GLN A 76 -35.66 15.26 4.15
N TYR A 77 -36.98 15.40 3.99
CA TYR A 77 -37.66 15.70 2.75
C TYR A 77 -38.53 16.93 2.92
N GLY A 78 -38.84 17.62 1.83
CA GLY A 78 -39.91 18.60 1.85
C GLY A 78 -40.30 19.07 0.45
N ILE A 79 -41.56 19.46 0.30
CA ILE A 79 -42.07 20.04 -0.93
C ILE A 79 -41.68 21.52 -0.99
N ILE A 80 -41.24 21.98 -2.16
CA ILE A 80 -40.92 23.38 -2.42
C ILE A 80 -42.21 24.13 -2.76
N GLU A 81 -42.72 24.93 -1.82
CA GLU A 81 -43.93 25.74 -2.01
C GLU A 81 -43.69 26.98 -2.87
N GLY A 82 -44.73 27.42 -3.57
CA GLY A 82 -44.71 28.66 -4.38
C GLY A 82 -43.88 28.57 -5.66
N LYS A 83 -43.25 27.43 -5.95
CA LYS A 83 -42.54 27.18 -7.21
C LYS A 83 -43.48 26.54 -8.23
N ALA A 84 -43.49 27.07 -9.46
CA ALA A 84 -44.25 26.47 -10.55
C ALA A 84 -43.80 25.02 -10.80
N LEU A 85 -44.74 24.17 -11.21
CA LEU A 85 -44.45 22.78 -11.60
C LEU A 85 -43.37 22.75 -12.68
N ALA A 86 -42.47 21.78 -12.59
CA ALA A 86 -41.47 21.55 -13.63
C ALA A 86 -42.15 21.27 -14.98
N SER A 87 -41.61 21.83 -16.05
CA SER A 87 -42.10 21.57 -17.41
C SER A 87 -41.85 20.11 -17.81
N GLU A 88 -42.63 19.62 -18.79
CA GLU A 88 -42.39 18.29 -19.39
C GLU A 88 -40.97 18.13 -19.91
N GLU A 89 -40.42 19.18 -20.53
CA GLU A 89 -39.04 19.21 -21.01
C GLU A 89 -38.04 19.08 -19.84
N THR A 90 -38.28 19.77 -18.73
CA THR A 90 -37.43 19.67 -17.53
C THR A 90 -37.46 18.25 -16.97
N ILE A 91 -38.65 17.66 -16.84
CA ILE A 91 -38.82 16.29 -16.36
C ILE A 91 -38.11 15.31 -17.30
N TYR A 92 -38.30 15.46 -18.60
CA TYR A 92 -37.66 14.63 -19.62
C TYR A 92 -36.13 14.69 -19.51
N ASN A 93 -35.54 15.89 -19.47
CA ASN A 93 -34.09 16.07 -19.39
C ASN A 93 -33.50 15.46 -18.10
N LEU A 94 -34.19 15.61 -16.97
CA LEU A 94 -33.75 15.03 -15.70
C LEU A 94 -33.80 13.49 -15.73
N VAL A 95 -34.91 12.91 -16.20
CA VAL A 95 -35.06 11.45 -16.32
C VAL A 95 -34.01 10.88 -17.26
N TYR A 96 -33.82 11.50 -18.43
CA TYR A 96 -32.81 11.09 -19.41
C TYR A 96 -31.39 11.13 -18.81
N GLY A 97 -31.03 12.23 -18.15
CA GLY A 97 -29.73 12.39 -17.51
C GLY A 97 -29.48 11.34 -16.42
N ALA A 98 -30.48 11.04 -15.59
CA ALA A 98 -30.37 10.00 -14.56
C ALA A 98 -30.21 8.59 -15.15
N GLN A 99 -30.99 8.25 -16.18
CA GLN A 99 -30.88 6.96 -16.86
C GLN A 99 -29.52 6.80 -17.55
N LYS A 100 -29.04 7.83 -18.23
CA LYS A 100 -27.72 7.82 -18.87
C LYS A 100 -26.61 7.60 -17.85
N ARG A 101 -26.66 8.29 -16.70
CA ARG A 101 -25.71 8.08 -15.60
C ARG A 101 -25.77 6.66 -15.03
N ASP A 102 -26.96 6.12 -14.80
CA ASP A 102 -27.12 4.75 -14.30
C ASP A 102 -26.54 3.74 -15.30
N GLN A 103 -26.74 3.95 -16.60
CA GLN A 103 -26.13 3.15 -17.67
C GLN A 103 -24.60 3.26 -17.66
N GLU A 104 -24.03 4.46 -17.54
CA GLU A 104 -22.59 4.68 -17.45
C GLU A 104 -21.97 3.99 -16.22
N ILE A 105 -22.65 4.04 -15.07
CA ILE A 105 -22.20 3.36 -13.85
C ILE A 105 -22.25 1.83 -14.03
N LEU A 106 -23.29 1.31 -14.68
CA LEU A 106 -23.42 -0.11 -14.96
C LEU A 106 -22.34 -0.57 -15.95
N SER A 107 -22.15 0.14 -17.05
CA SER A 107 -21.12 -0.18 -18.04
C SER A 107 -19.72 -0.11 -17.43
N GLN A 108 -19.43 0.91 -16.62
CA GLN A 108 -18.15 1.00 -15.92
C GLN A 108 -17.94 -0.17 -14.95
N LYS A 109 -18.97 -0.58 -14.20
CA LYS A 109 -18.88 -1.75 -13.32
C LYS A 109 -18.68 -3.05 -14.10
N GLU A 110 -19.34 -3.20 -15.24
CA GLU A 110 -19.18 -4.36 -16.13
C GLU A 110 -17.77 -4.40 -16.72
N GLU A 111 -17.24 -3.25 -17.16
CA GLU A 111 -15.86 -3.11 -17.65
C GLU A 111 -14.83 -3.40 -16.54
N GLU A 112 -15.03 -2.87 -15.33
CA GLU A 112 -14.18 -3.13 -14.17
C GLU A 112 -14.21 -4.62 -13.79
N GLN A 113 -15.39 -5.25 -13.79
CA GLN A 113 -15.55 -6.67 -13.51
C GLN A 113 -14.91 -7.55 -14.59
N LEU A 114 -15.08 -7.19 -15.86
CA LEU A 114 -14.45 -7.88 -16.98
C LEU A 114 -12.92 -7.79 -16.87
N ALA A 115 -12.38 -6.59 -16.66
CA ALA A 115 -10.95 -6.37 -16.49
C ALA A 115 -10.40 -7.15 -15.28
N PHE A 116 -11.13 -7.18 -14.17
CA PHE A 116 -10.77 -7.96 -12.99
C PHE A 116 -10.72 -9.46 -13.29
N ASN A 117 -11.73 -9.99 -13.99
CA ASN A 117 -11.80 -11.41 -14.35
C ASN A 117 -10.69 -11.79 -15.35
N THR A 118 -10.43 -10.97 -16.36
CA THR A 118 -9.33 -11.20 -17.31
C THR A 118 -7.98 -11.19 -16.61
N ALA A 119 -7.73 -10.21 -15.72
CA ALA A 119 -6.49 -10.15 -14.96
C ALA A 119 -6.32 -11.37 -14.04
N ARG A 120 -7.41 -11.88 -13.46
CA ARG A 120 -7.39 -13.11 -12.65
C ARG A 120 -6.98 -14.32 -13.49
N GLU A 121 -7.58 -14.49 -14.66
CA GLU A 121 -7.24 -15.59 -15.57
C GLU A 121 -5.78 -15.53 -16.03
N MET A 122 -5.27 -14.33 -16.32
CA MET A 122 -3.86 -14.16 -16.67
C MET A 122 -2.94 -14.57 -15.52
N ILE A 123 -3.24 -14.15 -14.28
CA ILE A 123 -2.45 -14.50 -13.09
C ILE A 123 -2.52 -16.01 -12.78
N SER A 124 -3.68 -16.62 -12.95
CA SER A 124 -3.88 -18.06 -12.72
C SER A 124 -3.00 -18.93 -13.64
N ASN A 125 -2.76 -18.46 -14.87
CA ASN A 125 -1.97 -19.16 -15.88
C ASN A 125 -0.51 -18.66 -15.98
N ASP A 126 -0.09 -17.73 -15.13
CA ASP A 126 1.27 -17.19 -15.15
C ASP A 126 2.26 -18.19 -14.51
N GLU A 127 3.26 -18.60 -15.29
CA GLU A 127 4.32 -19.52 -14.85
C GLU A 127 5.11 -18.99 -13.65
N ALA A 128 5.15 -17.66 -13.45
CA ALA A 128 5.77 -17.06 -12.28
C ALA A 128 5.11 -17.51 -10.96
N TYR A 129 3.83 -17.93 -10.99
CA TYR A 129 3.05 -18.37 -9.84
C TYR A 129 2.75 -19.87 -9.83
N SER A 130 3.33 -20.66 -10.73
CA SER A 130 3.07 -22.12 -10.84
C SER A 130 3.38 -22.92 -9.58
N HIS A 131 4.25 -22.40 -8.70
CA HIS A 131 4.57 -23.01 -7.41
C HIS A 131 3.51 -22.74 -6.32
N LEU A 132 2.64 -21.75 -6.50
CA LEU A 132 1.58 -21.38 -5.56
C LEU A 132 0.39 -22.32 -5.69
N SER A 133 -0.39 -22.44 -4.62
CA SER A 133 -1.65 -23.18 -4.64
C SER A 133 -2.80 -22.20 -4.77
N GLN A 134 -3.70 -22.43 -5.72
CA GLN A 134 -4.97 -21.73 -5.76
C GLN A 134 -5.74 -21.99 -4.45
N ILE A 135 -6.42 -20.95 -3.97
CA ILE A 135 -7.08 -20.98 -2.67
C ILE A 135 -8.58 -20.83 -2.87
N GLU A 136 -9.36 -21.69 -2.22
CA GLU A 136 -10.81 -21.54 -2.19
C GLU A 136 -11.22 -20.26 -1.46
N LYS A 137 -12.34 -19.68 -1.89
CA LYS A 137 -12.88 -18.49 -1.27
C LYS A 137 -13.04 -18.70 0.24
N TYR A 138 -12.51 -17.77 1.04
CA TYR A 138 -12.54 -17.78 2.51
C TYR A 138 -11.64 -18.81 3.24
N ALA A 139 -10.62 -19.38 2.60
CA ALA A 139 -9.73 -20.36 3.25
C ALA A 139 -8.89 -19.81 4.45
N GLY A 140 -9.00 -18.51 4.76
CA GLY A 140 -8.36 -17.86 5.90
C GLY A 140 -6.84 -17.74 5.79
N GLY A 141 -6.23 -17.03 6.75
CA GLY A 141 -4.79 -16.74 6.71
C GLY A 141 -3.86 -17.96 6.75
N ALA A 142 -4.34 -19.14 7.19
CA ALA A 142 -3.56 -20.37 7.20
C ALA A 142 -3.22 -20.86 5.77
N ALA A 143 -4.15 -20.71 4.83
CA ALA A 143 -3.92 -21.09 3.44
C ALA A 143 -2.97 -20.09 2.77
N VAL A 144 -3.16 -18.78 3.01
CA VAL A 144 -2.27 -17.71 2.55
C VAL A 144 -0.83 -17.93 3.06
N ALA A 145 -0.67 -18.28 4.33
CA ALA A 145 0.63 -18.58 4.92
C ALA A 145 1.35 -19.76 4.25
N LYS A 146 0.65 -20.72 3.64
CA LYS A 146 1.28 -21.79 2.85
C LYS A 146 1.88 -21.24 1.56
N ASN A 147 1.16 -20.38 0.85
CA ASN A 147 1.65 -19.71 -0.36
C ASN A 147 2.83 -18.77 -0.06
N ILE A 148 2.74 -18.00 1.03
CA ILE A 148 3.86 -17.19 1.54
C ILE A 148 5.11 -18.05 1.78
N ARG A 149 4.98 -19.20 2.46
CA ARG A 149 6.13 -20.10 2.67
C ARG A 149 6.74 -20.61 1.36
N LYS A 150 5.93 -20.88 0.34
CA LYS A 150 6.39 -21.31 -0.99
C LYS A 150 7.16 -20.20 -1.70
N ASP A 151 6.64 -18.98 -1.68
CA ASP A 151 7.33 -17.80 -2.22
C ASP A 151 8.65 -17.55 -1.52
N LEU A 152 8.67 -17.54 -0.19
CA LEU A 152 9.89 -17.33 0.58
C LEU A 152 10.94 -18.42 0.27
N LYS A 153 10.52 -19.68 0.16
CA LYS A 153 11.42 -20.77 -0.20
C LYS A 153 11.98 -20.64 -1.62
N ARG A 154 11.17 -20.18 -2.58
CA ARG A 154 11.60 -19.98 -3.99
C ARG A 154 12.61 -18.84 -4.11
N ASN A 155 12.38 -17.72 -3.42
CA ASN A 155 13.20 -16.51 -3.54
C ASN A 155 14.42 -16.49 -2.59
N PHE A 156 14.34 -17.19 -1.44
CA PHE A 156 15.36 -17.17 -0.40
C PHE A 156 15.80 -18.59 0.01
N LEU A 157 16.40 -19.29 -0.94
CA LEU A 157 16.83 -20.68 -0.77
C LEU A 157 17.79 -20.86 0.43
N GLY A 158 17.55 -21.87 1.25
CA GLY A 158 18.42 -22.16 2.40
C GLY A 158 18.27 -21.19 3.58
N HIS A 159 17.36 -20.22 3.52
CA HIS A 159 17.01 -19.39 4.68
C HIS A 159 15.74 -19.91 5.37
N LYS A 160 15.74 -19.91 6.71
CA LYS A 160 14.62 -20.42 7.50
C LYS A 160 13.72 -19.28 7.95
N PHE A 161 12.49 -19.27 7.45
CA PHE A 161 11.43 -18.36 7.89
C PHE A 161 10.46 -19.05 8.85
N SER A 162 10.08 -18.34 9.90
CA SER A 162 8.93 -18.63 10.74
C SER A 162 7.74 -17.84 10.22
N VAL A 163 6.71 -18.53 9.72
CA VAL A 163 5.48 -17.88 9.22
C VAL A 163 4.33 -18.28 10.12
N LYS A 164 3.83 -17.33 10.90
CA LYS A 164 2.68 -17.46 11.81
C LYS A 164 1.48 -16.76 11.17
N SER A 165 0.29 -17.31 11.39
CA SER A 165 -0.94 -16.80 10.76
C SER A 165 -2.12 -16.90 11.70
N ASP A 166 -2.90 -15.83 11.72
CA ASP A 166 -4.26 -15.80 12.23
C ASP A 166 -5.23 -15.66 11.04
N TYR A 167 -6.52 -15.47 11.31
CA TYR A 167 -7.50 -15.37 10.23
C TYR A 167 -7.26 -14.14 9.32
N HIS A 168 -6.88 -13.01 9.90
CA HIS A 168 -6.72 -11.72 9.18
C HIS A 168 -5.26 -11.30 8.97
N ARG A 169 -4.29 -11.97 9.60
CA ARG A 169 -2.90 -11.48 9.68
C ARG A 169 -1.89 -12.59 9.47
N VAL A 170 -0.77 -12.25 8.84
CA VAL A 170 0.39 -13.13 8.74
C VAL A 170 1.63 -12.39 9.25
N LEU A 171 2.37 -13.04 10.14
CA LEU A 171 3.65 -12.57 10.68
C LEU A 171 4.77 -13.48 10.17
N ILE A 172 5.76 -12.86 9.54
CA ILE A 172 6.94 -13.52 8.97
C ILE A 172 8.16 -13.09 9.78
N GLU A 173 8.82 -14.04 10.42
CA GLU A 173 9.99 -13.80 11.26
C GLU A 173 11.17 -14.62 10.76
N TRP A 174 12.37 -14.04 10.76
CA TRP A 174 13.60 -14.76 10.43
C TRP A 174 14.81 -14.13 11.14
N VAL A 175 15.92 -14.88 11.16
CA VAL A 175 17.17 -14.45 11.79
C VAL A 175 18.22 -14.30 10.69
N ASP A 176 18.87 -13.14 10.62
CA ASP A 176 19.84 -12.77 9.59
C ASP A 176 19.23 -12.76 8.18
N GLY A 177 19.98 -13.12 7.13
CA GLY A 177 19.49 -13.33 5.77
C GLY A 177 19.08 -12.04 5.02
N PRO A 178 18.03 -12.11 4.19
CA PRO A 178 17.58 -10.99 3.37
C PRO A 178 17.06 -9.83 4.24
N THR A 179 17.08 -8.62 3.69
CA THR A 179 16.56 -7.42 4.36
C THR A 179 15.03 -7.45 4.42
N ILE A 180 14.45 -6.61 5.29
CA ILE A 180 12.99 -6.50 5.42
C ILE A 180 12.37 -6.07 4.09
N GLU A 181 12.97 -5.08 3.44
CA GLU A 181 12.50 -4.54 2.16
C GLU A 181 12.51 -5.58 1.05
N ALA A 182 13.51 -6.48 1.04
CA ALA A 182 13.58 -7.56 0.06
C ALA A 182 12.45 -8.59 0.28
N VAL A 183 12.09 -8.88 1.53
CA VAL A 183 10.98 -9.77 1.85
C VAL A 183 9.64 -9.09 1.56
N ASP A 184 9.45 -7.84 1.99
CA ASP A 184 8.22 -7.06 1.79
C ASP A 184 7.89 -6.90 0.30
N ALA A 185 8.89 -6.64 -0.56
CA ALA A 185 8.70 -6.53 -2.00
C ALA A 185 8.04 -7.76 -2.64
N ILE A 186 8.22 -8.95 -2.06
CA ILE A 186 7.60 -10.19 -2.54
C ILE A 186 6.26 -10.43 -1.84
N MET A 187 6.12 -9.98 -0.59
CA MET A 187 4.98 -10.29 0.28
C MET A 187 3.82 -9.30 0.15
N ASP A 188 4.06 -8.08 -0.33
CA ASP A 188 3.06 -7.02 -0.46
C ASP A 188 1.82 -7.46 -1.24
N LYS A 189 1.99 -8.33 -2.24
CA LYS A 189 0.88 -8.88 -3.05
C LYS A 189 -0.15 -9.68 -2.23
N TYR A 190 0.19 -10.18 -1.05
CA TYR A 190 -0.74 -10.90 -0.17
C TYR A 190 -1.53 -9.97 0.77
N GLN A 191 -1.24 -8.67 0.82
CA GLN A 191 -1.95 -7.73 1.67
C GLN A 191 -3.19 -7.18 0.96
N ALA A 192 -4.37 -7.69 1.31
CA ALA A 192 -5.64 -7.42 0.66
C ALA A 192 -6.51 -6.36 1.36
N GLY A 193 -6.01 -5.70 2.42
CA GLY A 193 -6.76 -4.79 3.31
C GLY A 193 -7.78 -3.89 2.62
N ASN A 194 -7.36 -2.72 2.12
CA ASN A 194 -8.26 -1.77 1.44
C ASN A 194 -8.36 -1.97 -0.09
N LYS A 195 -7.55 -2.89 -0.64
CA LYS A 195 -7.42 -3.11 -2.07
C LYS A 195 -7.34 -4.61 -2.33
N TYR A 196 -8.48 -5.19 -2.67
CA TYR A 196 -8.57 -6.57 -3.08
C TYR A 196 -8.17 -6.68 -4.56
N SER A 197 -7.23 -7.57 -4.87
CA SER A 197 -6.69 -7.73 -6.23
C SER A 197 -7.06 -9.08 -6.86
N PRO A 198 -6.96 -9.22 -8.19
CA PRO A 198 -7.11 -10.51 -8.86
C PRO A 198 -6.14 -11.58 -8.34
N PHE A 199 -4.93 -11.20 -7.91
CA PHE A 199 -4.00 -12.11 -7.23
C PHE A 199 -4.58 -12.66 -5.92
N ASN A 200 -5.24 -11.82 -5.13
CA ASN A 200 -5.82 -12.24 -3.85
C ASN A 200 -7.03 -13.14 -4.04
N GLU A 201 -7.81 -12.96 -5.10
CA GLU A 201 -8.90 -13.86 -5.45
C GLU A 201 -8.40 -15.27 -5.80
N GLU A 202 -7.22 -15.36 -6.43
CA GLU A 202 -6.68 -16.63 -6.91
C GLU A 202 -5.82 -17.37 -5.87
N PHE A 203 -4.90 -16.65 -5.22
CA PHE A 203 -3.89 -17.21 -4.31
C PHE A 203 -4.07 -16.79 -2.86
N GLY A 204 -5.17 -16.08 -2.56
CA GLY A 204 -5.54 -15.59 -1.24
C GLY A 204 -4.88 -14.27 -0.84
N GLY A 205 -5.48 -13.62 0.15
CA GLY A 205 -4.95 -12.42 0.77
C GLY A 205 -5.38 -12.28 2.23
N VAL A 206 -4.63 -11.51 3.00
CA VAL A 206 -4.91 -11.18 4.40
C VAL A 206 -4.97 -9.67 4.59
N GLU A 207 -5.62 -9.20 5.65
CA GLU A 207 -5.73 -7.77 5.93
C GLU A 207 -4.35 -7.12 6.13
N ARG A 208 -3.45 -7.84 6.81
CA ARG A 208 -2.11 -7.35 7.11
C ARG A 208 -1.05 -8.46 7.02
N VAL A 209 0.03 -8.16 6.31
CA VAL A 209 1.28 -8.91 6.40
C VAL A 209 2.28 -8.09 7.21
N SER A 210 3.08 -8.73 8.04
CA SER A 210 4.12 -8.04 8.81
C SER A 210 5.38 -8.90 8.89
N THR A 211 6.52 -8.23 8.83
CA THR A 211 7.85 -8.84 8.77
C THR A 211 8.69 -8.39 9.95
N VAL A 212 9.46 -9.32 10.50
CA VAL A 212 10.38 -9.06 11.60
C VAL A 212 11.68 -9.78 11.33
N ARG A 213 12.75 -9.01 11.09
CA ARG A 213 14.11 -9.53 10.97
C ARG A 213 14.82 -9.37 12.31
N GLN A 214 15.31 -10.49 12.84
CA GLN A 214 16.20 -10.51 13.99
C GLN A 214 17.64 -10.67 13.52
N PHE A 215 18.60 -10.14 14.27
CA PHE A 215 20.02 -10.27 13.96
C PHE A 215 20.66 -11.27 14.91
N SER A 216 21.57 -12.11 14.43
CA SER A 216 22.41 -12.96 15.27
C SER A 216 23.54 -12.17 15.93
N ASP A 217 24.09 -12.73 17.00
CA ASP A 217 25.24 -12.13 17.69
C ASP A 217 26.46 -12.05 16.77
N ALA A 218 26.62 -13.00 15.84
CA ALA A 218 27.68 -12.97 14.84
C ALA A 218 27.53 -11.81 13.84
N ALA A 219 26.30 -11.51 13.41
CA ALA A 219 26.03 -10.37 12.55
C ALA A 219 26.32 -9.05 13.28
N ILE A 220 25.83 -8.92 14.52
CA ILE A 220 26.06 -7.74 15.36
C ILE A 220 27.56 -7.54 15.60
N GLN A 221 28.29 -8.60 15.97
CA GLN A 221 29.73 -8.52 16.20
C GLN A 221 30.47 -8.10 14.93
N LYS A 222 30.15 -8.67 13.77
CA LYS A 222 30.77 -8.27 12.49
C LYS A 222 30.55 -6.77 12.24
N THR A 223 29.34 -6.26 12.44
CA THR A 223 29.05 -4.83 12.28
C THR A 223 29.82 -3.98 13.28
N ILE A 224 29.93 -4.40 14.55
CA ILE A 224 30.76 -3.73 15.55
C ILE A 224 32.22 -3.67 15.10
N ASP A 225 32.78 -4.78 14.64
CA ASP A 225 34.18 -4.86 14.19
C ASP A 225 34.43 -3.94 12.99
N THR A 226 33.49 -3.90 12.03
CA THR A 226 33.55 -2.98 10.89
C THR A 226 33.50 -1.52 11.34
N LEU A 227 32.56 -1.15 12.20
CA LEU A 227 32.41 0.23 12.63
C LEU A 227 33.56 0.71 13.50
N THR A 228 34.08 -0.14 14.39
CA THR A 228 35.25 0.18 15.23
C THR A 228 36.56 0.24 14.44
N THR A 229 36.61 -0.33 13.24
CA THR A 229 37.73 -0.12 12.29
C THR A 229 37.66 1.24 11.62
N ILE A 230 36.45 1.76 11.37
CA ILE A 230 36.22 3.00 10.63
C ILE A 230 36.25 4.21 11.55
N TYR A 231 35.66 4.08 12.73
CA TYR A 231 35.48 5.16 13.67
C TYR A 231 36.23 4.91 14.97
N SER A 232 36.83 5.97 15.50
CA SER A 232 37.42 5.96 16.84
C SER A 232 36.36 6.22 17.90
N SER A 233 36.51 5.61 19.08
CA SER A 233 35.70 5.92 20.26
C SER A 233 36.58 5.80 21.50
N ASN A 234 36.36 6.68 22.47
CA ASN A 234 36.98 6.57 23.79
C ASN A 234 36.27 5.54 24.68
N GLN A 235 35.19 4.92 24.19
CA GLN A 235 34.33 3.97 24.91
C GLN A 235 34.23 2.61 24.20
N THR A 236 35.24 2.23 23.42
CA THR A 236 35.22 1.00 22.60
C THR A 236 34.95 -0.26 23.43
N ASN A 237 35.38 -0.29 24.69
CA ASN A 237 35.11 -1.39 25.63
C ASN A 237 33.62 -1.58 25.96
N LEU A 238 32.79 -0.53 25.79
CA LEU A 238 31.35 -0.60 25.98
C LEU A 238 30.63 -1.13 24.73
N ILE A 239 31.24 -1.04 23.55
CA ILE A 239 30.63 -1.43 22.26
C ILE A 239 30.71 -2.96 22.10
N THR A 240 29.81 -3.66 22.78
CA THR A 240 29.72 -5.13 22.75
C THR A 240 28.33 -5.60 22.34
N VAL A 241 28.24 -6.84 21.88
CA VAL A 241 26.95 -7.47 21.52
C VAL A 241 25.98 -7.46 22.71
N ASP A 242 26.44 -7.79 23.92
CA ASP A 242 25.60 -7.84 25.12
C ASP A 242 25.02 -6.45 25.47
N ASN A 243 25.84 -5.40 25.41
CA ASN A 243 25.37 -4.04 25.65
C ASN A 243 24.41 -3.56 24.56
N PHE A 244 24.61 -3.94 23.29
CA PHE A 244 23.66 -3.67 22.23
C PHE A 244 22.31 -4.34 22.49
N ARG A 245 22.29 -5.63 22.86
CA ARG A 245 21.06 -6.37 23.18
C ARG A 245 20.29 -5.78 24.35
N LYS A 246 21.00 -5.23 25.33
CA LYS A 246 20.41 -4.55 26.51
C LYS A 246 19.97 -3.12 26.22
N GLY A 247 20.22 -2.59 25.01
CA GLY A 247 19.95 -1.20 24.66
C GLY A 247 20.87 -0.20 25.38
N ALA A 248 22.02 -0.64 25.90
CA ALA A 248 22.93 0.18 26.71
C ALA A 248 23.86 1.09 25.90
N LEU A 249 23.75 1.08 24.56
CA LEU A 249 24.61 1.86 23.66
C LEU A 249 24.04 3.23 23.27
N HIS A 250 22.91 3.64 23.84
CA HIS A 250 22.22 4.91 23.52
C HIS A 250 22.98 6.17 23.99
N SER A 251 24.06 6.01 24.77
CA SER A 251 24.92 7.09 25.27
C SER A 251 26.38 6.88 24.91
N VAL A 252 26.65 5.97 23.98
CA VAL A 252 27.98 5.69 23.45
C VAL A 252 28.06 6.29 22.06
N PHE A 253 29.19 6.95 21.75
CA PHE A 253 29.36 7.72 20.52
C PHE A 253 30.66 7.35 19.82
N PHE A 254 30.63 7.43 18.50
CA PHE A 254 31.83 7.41 17.66
C PHE A 254 32.25 8.85 17.35
N GLU A 255 33.56 9.12 17.41
CA GLU A 255 34.13 10.39 16.98
C GLU A 255 33.93 10.57 15.47
N GLU A 256 33.64 11.80 15.05
CA GLU A 256 33.39 12.16 13.63
C GLU A 256 32.24 11.37 12.96
N CYS A 257 31.36 10.74 13.76
CA CYS A 257 30.15 10.08 13.28
C CYS A 257 28.95 11.02 13.38
N GLN A 258 28.10 11.04 12.36
CA GLN A 258 26.91 11.90 12.33
C GLN A 258 25.69 11.27 13.03
N PHE A 259 25.79 10.04 13.50
CA PHE A 259 24.71 9.38 14.22
C PHE A 259 24.72 9.81 15.68
N ASP A 260 23.52 10.01 16.24
CA ASP A 260 23.37 10.46 17.63
C ASP A 260 23.97 9.47 18.63
N ASP A 261 24.00 8.17 18.33
CA ASP A 261 24.59 7.16 19.21
C ASP A 261 24.93 5.88 18.43
N VAL A 262 25.78 5.04 19.03
CA VAL A 262 26.22 3.76 18.44
C VAL A 262 25.06 2.78 18.25
N SER A 263 24.03 2.83 19.11
CA SER A 263 22.86 1.95 18.98
C SER A 263 22.10 2.22 17.68
N LYS A 264 21.80 3.48 17.37
CA LYS A 264 21.12 3.89 16.14
C LYS A 264 21.93 3.54 14.90
N LEU A 265 23.24 3.76 14.96
CA LEU A 265 24.15 3.41 13.87
C LEU A 265 24.14 1.90 13.58
N LEU A 266 24.27 1.06 14.63
CA LEU A 266 24.22 -0.39 14.50
C LEU A 266 22.88 -0.86 13.92
N HIS A 267 21.76 -0.31 14.39
CA HIS A 267 20.44 -0.63 13.83
C HIS A 267 20.33 -0.28 12.35
N CYS A 268 20.83 0.89 11.95
CA CYS A 268 20.84 1.33 10.56
C CYS A 268 21.65 0.37 9.68
N GLU A 269 22.89 0.07 10.06
CA GLU A 269 23.77 -0.83 9.31
C GLU A 269 23.21 -2.25 9.19
N LEU A 270 22.73 -2.81 10.30
CA LEU A 270 22.13 -4.14 10.33
C LEU A 270 20.86 -4.22 9.46
N SER A 271 20.08 -3.14 9.38
CA SER A 271 18.86 -3.10 8.55
C SER A 271 19.17 -3.13 7.05
N ILE A 272 20.23 -2.46 6.61
CA ILE A 272 20.56 -2.28 5.19
C ILE A 272 21.33 -3.48 4.63
N ILE A 273 22.16 -4.12 5.44
CA ILE A 273 23.09 -5.15 4.95
C ILE A 273 22.44 -6.56 5.07
N PRO A 274 22.32 -7.31 3.97
CA PRO A 274 21.96 -8.72 4.05
C PRO A 274 23.09 -9.52 4.71
N PHE A 275 22.77 -10.47 5.59
CA PHE A 275 23.77 -11.27 6.29
C PHE A 275 23.52 -12.76 6.07
N PHE A 276 24.28 -13.40 5.19
CA PHE A 276 24.14 -14.83 4.93
C PHE A 276 25.22 -15.63 5.67
N GLN A 277 24.80 -16.59 6.49
CA GLN A 277 25.75 -17.50 7.17
C GLN A 277 26.45 -18.39 6.14
N LYS A 278 27.72 -18.75 6.39
CA LYS A 278 28.62 -19.40 5.41
C LYS A 278 28.06 -20.69 4.75
N THR A 279 27.14 -21.40 5.39
CA THR A 279 26.52 -22.63 4.88
C THR A 279 25.47 -22.40 3.79
N THR A 280 24.88 -21.21 3.68
CA THR A 280 23.86 -20.90 2.65
C THR A 280 24.46 -20.42 1.33
N LYS A 281 25.71 -19.91 1.34
CA LYS A 281 26.41 -19.37 0.15
C LYS A 281 26.46 -20.34 -1.04
N LYS A 282 26.56 -21.65 -0.81
CA LYS A 282 26.70 -22.64 -1.88
C LYS A 282 25.39 -22.92 -2.64
N LEU A 283 24.24 -22.62 -2.02
CA LEU A 283 22.90 -22.93 -2.56
C LEU A 283 22.31 -21.78 -3.40
N TYR A 284 22.74 -20.54 -3.16
CA TYR A 284 22.27 -19.34 -3.87
C TYR A 284 22.90 -19.12 -5.25
N ASN A 285 23.99 -19.82 -5.59
CA ASN A 285 24.67 -19.68 -6.88
C ASN A 285 24.01 -20.49 -8.03
N SER A 286 22.72 -20.81 -7.91
CA SER A 286 21.98 -21.58 -8.92
C SER A 286 21.21 -20.64 -9.87
N PRO A 287 21.30 -20.83 -11.20
CA PRO A 287 20.73 -19.91 -12.20
C PRO A 287 19.19 -19.79 -12.20
N ASP A 288 18.47 -20.65 -11.47
CA ASP A 288 17.00 -20.65 -11.42
C ASP A 288 16.39 -19.68 -10.36
N THR A 289 17.22 -18.88 -9.68
CA THR A 289 16.76 -17.91 -8.68
C THR A 289 16.37 -16.57 -9.32
N HIS A 290 15.13 -16.48 -9.79
CA HIS A 290 14.54 -15.20 -10.18
C HIS A 290 14.21 -14.35 -8.94
N ALA A 291 14.80 -13.15 -8.90
CA ALA A 291 14.39 -11.99 -8.11
C ALA A 291 14.57 -12.03 -6.57
N ALA A 292 15.82 -12.09 -6.09
CA ALA A 292 16.21 -11.36 -4.87
C ALA A 292 17.72 -11.13 -4.80
N VAL A 293 18.10 -9.85 -4.85
CA VAL A 293 19.36 -9.20 -4.41
C VAL A 293 20.49 -10.14 -3.97
N LEU A 294 21.36 -10.52 -4.91
CA LEU A 294 22.71 -11.02 -4.60
C LEU A 294 23.70 -9.89 -4.90
N ILE A 295 24.21 -9.26 -3.83
CA ILE A 295 25.36 -8.34 -3.87
C ILE A 295 26.69 -9.15 -3.91
N ASP A 296 26.60 -10.48 -3.86
CA ASP A 296 27.69 -11.39 -3.47
C ASP A 296 28.82 -11.61 -4.51
N SER A 297 28.89 -10.81 -5.58
CA SER A 297 30.03 -10.84 -6.52
C SER A 297 30.60 -9.47 -6.87
N ILE A 298 30.32 -8.44 -6.07
CA ILE A 298 30.91 -7.12 -6.31
C ILE A 298 32.24 -7.04 -5.57
N SER A 299 33.32 -7.37 -6.25
CA SER A 299 34.64 -6.98 -5.76
C SER A 299 34.75 -5.45 -5.87
N MET A 300 34.89 -4.77 -4.74
CA MET A 300 35.11 -3.32 -4.69
C MET A 300 36.59 -3.06 -4.49
N ASN A 301 37.19 -2.34 -5.45
CA ASN A 301 38.60 -1.92 -5.35
C ASN A 301 38.76 -0.89 -4.22
N SER A 302 39.99 -0.67 -3.76
CA SER A 302 40.34 0.40 -2.82
C SER A 302 39.68 1.73 -3.19
N PHE A 303 39.11 2.43 -2.22
CA PHE A 303 38.57 3.76 -2.47
C PHE A 303 39.70 4.79 -2.65
N GLU A 304 39.53 5.70 -3.61
CA GLU A 304 40.53 6.74 -3.90
C GLU A 304 39.94 8.14 -3.67
N ALA A 305 40.76 9.04 -3.13
CA ALA A 305 40.40 10.44 -3.00
C ALA A 305 40.49 11.11 -4.38
N ILE A 306 39.38 11.69 -4.82
CA ILE A 306 39.25 12.45 -6.06
C ILE A 306 39.00 13.92 -5.73
N VAL A 307 39.71 14.82 -6.40
CA VAL A 307 39.52 16.27 -6.19
C VAL A 307 38.44 16.77 -7.14
N HIS A 308 37.39 17.41 -6.60
CA HIS A 308 36.35 18.06 -7.39
C HIS A 308 35.99 19.40 -6.76
N ASP A 309 36.11 20.50 -7.52
CA ASP A 309 35.70 21.87 -7.10
C ASP A 309 36.05 22.24 -5.65
N ARG A 310 37.33 22.11 -5.28
CA ARG A 310 37.90 22.49 -3.96
C ARG A 310 37.51 21.61 -2.77
N HIS A 311 36.77 20.51 -2.97
CA HIS A 311 36.49 19.51 -1.94
C HIS A 311 36.99 18.12 -2.37
N ALA A 312 37.58 17.37 -1.43
CA ALA A 312 37.91 15.97 -1.66
C ALA A 312 36.61 15.14 -1.64
N LYS A 313 36.39 14.36 -2.69
CA LYS A 313 35.38 13.31 -2.74
C LYS A 313 36.08 11.95 -2.76
N TYR A 314 35.36 10.89 -2.44
CA TYR A 314 35.91 9.54 -2.37
C TYR A 314 35.15 8.63 -3.31
N LEU A 315 35.87 7.97 -4.22
CA LEU A 315 35.30 7.06 -5.21
C LEU A 315 35.51 5.61 -4.76
N VAL A 316 34.43 4.85 -4.68
CA VAL A 316 34.44 3.39 -4.53
C VAL A 316 34.12 2.78 -5.90
N SER A 317 35.13 2.23 -6.55
CA SER A 317 35.03 1.68 -7.90
C SER A 317 34.53 0.23 -7.88
N LEU A 318 33.68 -0.11 -8.85
CA LEU A 318 33.21 -1.48 -9.08
C LEU A 318 34.25 -2.23 -9.92
N SER A 319 34.70 -3.41 -9.50
CA SER A 319 35.72 -4.17 -10.24
C SER A 319 35.14 -5.06 -11.37
N GLY A 320 33.86 -4.89 -11.73
CA GLY A 320 33.19 -5.67 -12.78
C GLY A 320 31.73 -5.25 -13.00
N ASP A 321 31.08 -5.85 -14.00
CA ASP A 321 29.67 -5.62 -14.32
C ASP A 321 28.77 -6.12 -13.19
N VAL A 322 27.96 -5.21 -12.64
CA VAL A 322 27.02 -5.50 -11.55
C VAL A 322 25.62 -5.69 -12.12
N ALA A 323 24.94 -6.76 -11.72
CA ALA A 323 23.55 -6.99 -12.10
C ALA A 323 22.66 -5.79 -11.73
N VAL A 324 21.71 -5.42 -12.60
CA VAL A 324 20.82 -4.24 -12.43
C VAL A 324 19.98 -4.30 -11.14
N SER A 325 19.66 -5.49 -10.65
CA SER A 325 18.99 -5.67 -9.35
C SER A 325 19.89 -5.30 -8.17
N SER A 326 21.19 -5.53 -8.28
CA SER A 326 22.18 -5.22 -7.25
C SER A 326 22.57 -3.74 -7.23
N THR A 327 22.50 -3.04 -8.38
CA THR A 327 22.75 -1.58 -8.43
C THR A 327 21.72 -0.78 -7.65
N THR A 328 20.45 -1.23 -7.56
CA THR A 328 19.41 -0.53 -6.78
C THR A 328 19.67 -0.61 -5.27
N ALA A 329 20.07 -1.77 -4.77
CA ALA A 329 20.40 -1.96 -3.35
C ALA A 329 21.66 -1.17 -2.96
N LEU A 330 22.69 -1.21 -3.81
CA LEU A 330 23.90 -0.40 -3.66
C LEU A 330 23.59 1.10 -3.70
N LEU A 331 22.74 1.54 -4.63
CA LEU A 331 22.36 2.94 -4.74
C LEU A 331 21.63 3.42 -3.48
N LYS A 332 20.72 2.62 -2.93
CA LYS A 332 20.05 2.94 -1.67
C LYS A 332 21.03 3.03 -0.50
N HIS A 333 21.95 2.07 -0.38
CA HIS A 333 22.97 2.11 0.67
C HIS A 333 23.87 3.33 0.49
N ALA A 334 24.33 3.61 -0.73
CA ALA A 334 25.12 4.81 -1.03
C ALA A 334 24.34 6.08 -0.67
N GLN A 335 23.06 6.20 -1.05
CA GLN A 335 22.21 7.35 -0.71
C GLN A 335 22.04 7.53 0.80
N SER A 336 21.92 6.44 1.57
CA SER A 336 21.86 6.51 3.04
C SER A 336 23.15 7.08 3.65
N LEU A 337 24.27 6.92 2.94
CA LEU A 337 25.59 7.46 3.24
C LEU A 337 25.89 8.76 2.44
N ARG A 338 24.85 9.43 1.90
CA ARG A 338 24.96 10.64 1.05
C ARG A 338 25.88 10.49 -0.16
N GLY A 339 26.10 9.26 -0.58
CA GLY A 339 26.78 8.92 -1.80
C GLY A 339 25.85 8.90 -3.00
N SER A 340 26.44 9.02 -4.18
CA SER A 340 25.73 8.96 -5.46
C SER A 340 26.50 8.08 -6.44
N TYR A 341 25.79 7.37 -7.32
CA TYR A 341 26.44 6.69 -8.42
C TYR A 341 26.86 7.68 -9.51
N SER A 342 28.01 7.44 -10.13
CA SER A 342 28.54 8.25 -11.23
C SER A 342 28.83 7.38 -12.44
N ASP A 343 27.99 7.46 -13.46
CA ASP A 343 28.16 6.74 -14.73
C ASP A 343 29.54 7.01 -15.36
N GLN A 344 30.00 8.26 -15.32
CA GLN A 344 31.29 8.67 -15.88
C GLN A 344 32.50 8.02 -15.21
N ARG A 345 32.37 7.62 -13.94
CA ARG A 345 33.46 7.06 -13.14
C ARG A 345 33.24 5.59 -12.78
N GLN A 346 32.13 5.01 -13.25
CA GLN A 346 31.73 3.62 -13.02
C GLN A 346 31.85 3.22 -11.55
N GLY A 347 31.29 4.04 -10.65
CA GLY A 347 31.42 3.81 -9.21
C GLY A 347 30.61 4.79 -8.35
N PHE A 348 30.69 4.59 -7.04
CA PHE A 348 29.96 5.37 -6.04
C PHE A 348 30.85 6.47 -5.46
N ILE A 349 30.34 7.70 -5.45
CA ILE A 349 31.04 8.89 -4.97
C ILE A 349 30.46 9.30 -3.63
N PHE A 350 31.33 9.53 -2.65
CA PHE A 350 30.99 9.99 -1.30
C PHE A 350 31.69 11.30 -0.98
N ASN A 351 31.08 12.11 -0.13
CA ASN A 351 31.67 13.37 0.33
C ASN A 351 32.63 13.17 1.53
N LEU A 352 32.49 12.05 2.27
CA LEU A 352 33.30 11.73 3.44
C LEU A 352 34.06 10.44 3.24
N LYS A 353 35.30 10.40 3.76
CA LYS A 353 36.17 9.23 3.72
C LYS A 353 35.53 8.03 4.42
N ASN A 354 34.98 8.28 5.61
CA ASN A 354 34.38 7.26 6.46
C ASN A 354 33.13 6.65 5.79
N ASP A 355 32.35 7.44 5.05
CA ASP A 355 31.19 6.95 4.30
C ASP A 355 31.61 6.05 3.13
N ALA A 356 32.64 6.43 2.38
CA ALA A 356 33.21 5.56 1.34
C ALA A 356 33.77 4.26 1.91
N GLN A 357 34.46 4.32 3.05
CA GLN A 357 34.98 3.15 3.74
C GLN A 357 33.86 2.22 4.25
N ARG A 358 32.80 2.77 4.83
CA ARG A 358 31.60 2.01 5.25
C ARG A 358 30.99 1.28 4.08
N PHE A 359 30.77 2.01 3.00
CA PHE A 359 30.17 1.46 1.79
C PHE A 359 31.03 0.33 1.21
N GLN A 360 32.35 0.51 1.14
CA GLN A 360 33.26 -0.52 0.66
C GLN A 360 33.24 -1.76 1.56
N LEU A 361 33.44 -1.60 2.87
CA LEU A 361 33.57 -2.72 3.81
C LEU A 361 32.27 -3.52 3.97
N ALA A 362 31.12 -2.88 3.79
CA ALA A 362 29.83 -3.56 3.79
C ALA A 362 29.65 -4.53 2.62
N HIS A 363 30.32 -4.27 1.49
CA HIS A 363 30.16 -5.00 0.23
C HIS A 363 31.45 -5.71 -0.22
N SER A 364 32.49 -5.74 0.62
CA SER A 364 33.72 -6.53 0.45
C SER A 364 33.62 -7.86 1.20
#